data_AF-A0A415MAS8-F1
#
_entry.id   AF-A0A415MAS8-F1
#
_cell.length_a   1.000
_cell.length_b   1.000
_cell.length_c   1.000
_cell.angle_alpha   90.00
_cell.angle_beta   90.00
_cell.angle_gamma   90.00
#
_symmetry.space_group_name_H-M   'P 1'
#
loop_
_entity.id
_entity.type
_entity.pdbx_description
1 polymer ?
#
loop_
_entity_poly.entity_id
_entity_poly.type
_entity_poly.pdbx_seq_one_letter_code
_entity_poly.pdbx_strand_id
1 'polypeptide(L)'
;MFNTPTDCYNYIIENDLEMSVLGAMMNHVGGYSIAEIADGRFHNRDGAVSFSSPGYKINIPVTDDEIVTAVLNGLYVSAFISRNQDKYQIHFLVSGYPVNMKCRYEEHIAKGVVKYMIMSTIVACRLDSEKKLKEYIAD
;
A
#
# COMPACT_ATOMS: atom_id res chain seq x y z
N MET A 1 11.02 16.47 15.62
CA MET A 1 11.48 15.46 14.65
C MET A 1 10.81 14.15 15.05
N PHE A 2 10.31 13.38 14.10
CA PHE A 2 9.72 12.08 14.36
C PHE A 2 10.84 11.05 14.54
N ASN A 3 10.78 10.23 15.58
CA ASN A 3 11.82 9.23 15.84
C ASN A 3 11.60 7.97 14.99
N THR A 4 10.34 7.69 14.65
CA THR A 4 9.95 6.58 13.79
C THR A 4 8.94 7.02 12.72
N PRO A 5 8.82 6.29 11.61
CA PRO A 5 7.72 6.49 10.66
C PRO A 5 6.33 6.39 11.30
N THR A 6 6.19 5.56 12.35
CA THR A 6 4.95 5.42 13.11
C THR A 6 4.60 6.70 13.88
N ASP A 7 5.59 7.43 14.40
CA ASP A 7 5.34 8.72 15.07
C ASP A 7 4.75 9.73 14.08
N CYS A 8 5.26 9.76 12.84
CA CYS A 8 4.72 10.62 11.78
C CYS A 8 3.29 10.21 11.41
N TYR A 9 3.03 8.92 11.27
CA TYR A 9 1.68 8.41 11.00
C TYR A 9 0.71 8.77 12.11
N ASN A 10 1.08 8.57 13.38
CA ASN A 10 0.23 8.94 14.51
C ASN A 10 -0.07 10.44 14.52
N TYR A 11 0.93 11.28 14.25
CA TYR A 11 0.73 12.72 14.10
C TYR A 11 -0.26 13.05 12.98
N ILE A 12 -0.19 12.39 11.82
CA ILE A 12 -1.15 12.58 10.71
C ILE A 12 -2.58 12.26 11.16
N ILE A 13 -2.77 11.16 11.87
CA ILE A 13 -4.09 10.74 12.35
C ILE A 13 -4.62 11.68 13.44
N GLU A 14 -3.79 12.03 14.43
CA GLU A 14 -4.16 12.90 15.55
C GLU A 14 -4.52 14.33 15.12
N ASN A 15 -4.08 14.75 13.93
CA ASN A 15 -4.31 16.09 13.39
C ASN A 15 -5.24 16.09 12.16
N ASP A 16 -5.94 14.97 11.89
CA ASP A 16 -6.88 14.83 10.75
C ASP A 16 -6.26 15.17 9.38
N LEU A 17 -4.97 14.87 9.19
CA LEU A 17 -4.22 15.19 7.96
C LEU A 17 -4.26 14.09 6.90
N GLU A 18 -5.01 13.00 7.15
CA GLU A 18 -5.05 11.81 6.29
C GLU A 18 -5.37 12.18 4.84
N MET A 19 -6.46 12.94 4.63
CA MET A 19 -6.92 13.35 3.30
C MET A 19 -5.92 14.28 2.60
N SER A 20 -5.24 15.15 3.35
CA SER A 20 -4.22 16.05 2.81
C SER A 20 -3.01 15.27 2.30
N VAL A 21 -2.57 14.25 3.05
CA VAL A 21 -1.46 13.38 2.64
C VAL A 21 -1.84 12.55 1.42
N LEU A 22 -3.06 11.99 1.40
CA LEU A 22 -3.56 11.26 0.24
C LEU A 22 -3.67 12.16 -1.00
N GLY A 23 -4.11 13.40 -0.84
CA GLY A 23 -4.15 14.42 -1.90
C GLY A 23 -2.78 14.69 -2.51
N ALA A 24 -1.79 15.02 -1.68
CA ALA A 24 -0.42 15.26 -2.13
C ALA A 24 0.21 14.04 -2.82
N MET A 25 -0.07 12.83 -2.32
CA MET A 25 0.38 11.58 -2.94
C MET A 25 -0.25 11.36 -4.33
N MET A 26 -1.54 11.68 -4.51
CA MET A 26 -2.20 11.62 -5.82
C MET A 26 -1.64 12.65 -6.80
N ASN A 27 -1.13 13.78 -6.31
CA ASN A 27 -0.44 14.79 -7.09
C ASN A 27 1.03 14.45 -7.36
N HIS A 28 1.51 13.28 -6.93
CA HIS A 28 2.90 12.84 -7.07
C HIS A 28 3.93 13.79 -6.40
N VAL A 29 3.53 14.49 -5.33
CA VAL A 29 4.45 15.36 -4.58
C VAL A 29 5.65 14.53 -4.10
N GLY A 30 6.85 15.12 -4.15
CA GLY A 30 8.09 14.41 -3.82
C GLY A 30 8.50 13.34 -4.83
N GLY A 31 7.82 13.24 -5.97
CA GLY A 31 8.10 12.24 -7.01
C GLY A 31 7.72 10.81 -6.61
N TYR A 32 6.90 10.65 -5.57
CA TYR A 32 6.42 9.37 -5.09
C TYR A 32 4.90 9.27 -5.19
N SER A 33 4.40 8.10 -5.55
CA SER A 33 2.97 7.77 -5.46
C SER A 33 2.80 6.27 -5.25
N ILE A 34 1.73 5.87 -4.58
CA ILE A 34 1.33 4.47 -4.43
C ILE A 34 -0.18 4.36 -4.53
N ALA A 35 -0.66 3.30 -5.17
CA ALA A 35 -2.09 3.01 -5.30
C ALA A 35 -2.35 1.50 -5.22
N GLU A 36 -3.50 1.12 -4.66
CA GLU A 36 -3.96 -0.28 -4.70
C GLU A 36 -4.33 -0.68 -6.14
N ILE A 37 -3.95 -1.89 -6.53
CA ILE A 37 -4.30 -2.52 -7.79
C ILE A 37 -5.63 -3.26 -7.61
N ALA A 38 -6.74 -2.53 -7.74
CA ALA A 38 -8.07 -3.05 -7.44
C ALA A 38 -8.53 -4.23 -8.33
N ASP A 39 -7.99 -4.34 -9.55
CA ASP A 39 -8.28 -5.42 -10.49
C ASP A 39 -7.32 -6.62 -10.36
N GLY A 40 -6.38 -6.54 -9.42
CA GLY A 40 -5.35 -7.53 -9.18
C GLY A 40 -5.91 -8.87 -8.72
N ARG A 41 -5.34 -9.96 -9.22
CA ARG A 41 -5.73 -11.33 -8.87
C ARG A 41 -4.52 -12.22 -8.67
N PHE A 42 -4.56 -13.00 -7.60
CA PHE A 42 -3.64 -14.11 -7.39
C PHE A 42 -4.22 -15.39 -8.02
N HIS A 43 -3.34 -16.17 -8.63
CA HIS A 43 -3.65 -17.49 -9.17
C HIS A 43 -2.77 -18.51 -8.50
N ASN A 44 -3.37 -19.65 -8.14
CA ASN A 44 -2.65 -20.82 -7.64
C ASN A 44 -2.86 -21.97 -8.64
N ARG A 45 -1.76 -22.48 -9.19
CA ARG A 45 -1.76 -23.69 -10.01
C ARG A 45 -0.72 -24.65 -9.43
N ASP A 46 -1.21 -25.72 -8.80
CA ASP A 46 -0.38 -26.79 -8.23
C ASP A 46 0.72 -26.28 -7.27
N GLY A 47 0.41 -25.24 -6.47
CA GLY A 47 1.33 -24.65 -5.51
C GLY A 47 2.19 -23.51 -6.06
N ALA A 48 2.20 -23.29 -7.39
CA ALA A 48 2.83 -22.12 -7.99
C ALA A 48 1.87 -20.93 -7.95
N VAL A 49 2.28 -19.84 -7.30
CA VAL A 49 1.50 -18.61 -7.18
C VAL A 49 1.96 -17.56 -8.19
N SER A 50 1.01 -16.89 -8.82
CA SER A 50 1.26 -15.75 -9.71
C SER A 50 0.29 -14.62 -9.42
N PHE A 51 0.68 -13.40 -9.76
CA PHE A 51 -0.15 -12.21 -9.66
C PHE A 51 -0.37 -11.61 -11.06
N SER A 52 -1.61 -11.26 -11.35
CA SER A 52 -1.98 -10.59 -12.60
C SER A 52 -2.85 -9.37 -12.37
N SER A 53 -2.66 -8.33 -13.18
CA SER A 53 -3.58 -7.19 -13.30
C SER A 53 -3.72 -6.81 -14.77
N PRO A 54 -4.91 -7.00 -15.38
CA PRO A 54 -5.16 -6.60 -16.76
C PRO A 54 -4.99 -5.09 -17.01
N GLY A 55 -5.48 -4.25 -16.10
CA GLY A 55 -5.43 -2.78 -16.22
C GLY A 55 -4.00 -2.25 -16.28
N TYR A 56 -3.09 -2.86 -15.51
CA TYR A 56 -1.67 -2.50 -15.51
C TYR A 56 -0.80 -3.39 -16.41
N LYS A 57 -1.40 -4.36 -17.12
CA LYS A 57 -0.69 -5.36 -17.95
C LYS A 57 0.41 -6.11 -17.19
N ILE A 58 0.12 -6.49 -15.95
CA ILE A 58 1.03 -7.25 -15.09
C ILE A 58 0.65 -8.73 -15.16
N ASN A 59 1.65 -9.59 -15.32
CA ASN A 59 1.53 -11.04 -15.14
C ASN A 59 2.89 -11.59 -14.69
N ILE A 60 3.05 -11.81 -13.39
CA ILE A 60 4.33 -12.16 -12.77
C ILE A 60 4.21 -13.35 -11.83
N PRO A 61 5.25 -14.20 -11.73
CA PRO A 61 5.32 -15.17 -10.64
C PRO A 61 5.48 -14.45 -9.29
N VAL A 62 4.93 -15.04 -8.23
CA VAL A 62 5.13 -14.59 -6.86
C VAL A 62 5.91 -15.68 -6.13
N THR A 63 7.10 -15.33 -5.68
CA THR A 63 8.04 -16.25 -5.04
C THR A 63 8.34 -15.89 -3.58
N ASP A 64 7.70 -14.84 -3.07
CA ASP A 64 7.82 -14.46 -1.67
C ASP A 64 7.05 -15.47 -0.80
N ASP A 65 7.75 -16.16 0.08
CA ASP A 65 7.19 -17.27 0.87
C ASP A 65 6.02 -16.83 1.76
N GLU A 66 6.04 -15.63 2.31
CA GLU A 66 4.95 -15.12 3.15
C GLU A 66 3.70 -14.88 2.31
N ILE A 67 3.86 -14.28 1.13
CA ILE A 67 2.74 -14.03 0.22
C ILE A 67 2.21 -15.33 -0.38
N VAL A 68 3.08 -16.23 -0.81
CA VAL A 68 2.71 -17.56 -1.31
C VAL A 68 1.89 -18.29 -0.25
N THR A 69 2.39 -18.34 0.99
CA THR A 69 1.71 -19.01 2.10
C THR A 69 0.34 -18.39 2.38
N ALA A 70 0.24 -17.05 2.38
CA ALA A 70 -1.03 -16.37 2.59
C ALA A 70 -2.06 -16.71 1.51
N VAL A 71 -1.64 -16.70 0.23
CA VAL A 71 -2.50 -17.05 -0.91
C VAL A 71 -2.94 -18.51 -0.86
N LEU A 72 -2.04 -19.44 -0.55
CA LEU A 72 -2.36 -20.87 -0.42
C LEU A 72 -3.35 -21.13 0.72
N ASN A 73 -3.28 -20.35 1.80
CA ASN A 73 -4.23 -20.41 2.92
C ASN A 73 -5.53 -19.64 2.65
N GLY A 74 -5.72 -19.05 1.47
CA GLY A 74 -6.94 -18.34 1.10
C GLY A 74 -7.12 -17.00 1.79
N LEU A 75 -6.05 -16.38 2.30
CA LEU A 75 -6.09 -15.03 2.85
C LEU A 75 -6.20 -13.99 1.74
N TYR A 76 -6.91 -12.89 2.02
CA TYR A 76 -6.96 -11.76 1.12
C TYR A 76 -5.63 -10.99 1.17
N VAL A 77 -5.04 -10.75 0.00
CA VAL A 77 -3.79 -10.00 -0.15
C VAL A 77 -4.06 -8.81 -1.07
N SER A 78 -3.87 -7.59 -0.56
CA SER A 78 -3.91 -6.38 -1.38
C SER A 78 -2.61 -6.24 -2.15
N ALA A 79 -2.70 -5.84 -3.42
CA ALA A 79 -1.54 -5.53 -4.25
C ALA A 79 -1.49 -4.03 -4.51
N PHE A 80 -0.29 -3.46 -4.57
CA PHE A 80 -0.09 -2.03 -4.84
C PHE A 80 0.92 -1.84 -5.95
N ILE A 81 0.78 -0.74 -6.68
CA ILE A 81 1.82 -0.22 -7.55
C ILE A 81 2.32 1.10 -6.98
N SER A 82 3.62 1.20 -6.76
CA SER A 82 4.26 2.46 -6.41
C SER A 82 5.14 2.95 -7.54
N ARG A 83 5.24 4.26 -7.67
CA ARG A 83 6.22 4.95 -8.51
C ARG A 83 7.09 5.81 -7.61
N ASN A 84 8.40 5.66 -7.72
CA ASN A 84 9.38 6.58 -7.13
C ASN A 84 10.28 7.08 -8.26
N GLN A 85 10.14 8.35 -8.62
CA GLN A 85 10.70 8.93 -9.84
C GLN A 85 10.25 8.11 -11.05
N ASP A 86 11.14 7.36 -11.70
CA ASP A 86 10.80 6.50 -12.86
C ASP A 86 10.87 5.00 -12.55
N LYS A 87 10.97 4.64 -11.26
CA LYS A 87 11.02 3.25 -10.82
C LYS A 87 9.66 2.81 -10.31
N TYR A 88 9.11 1.79 -10.96
CA TYR A 88 7.88 1.14 -10.55
C TYR A 88 8.17 -0.10 -9.71
N GLN A 89 7.38 -0.29 -8.66
CA GLN A 89 7.45 -1.47 -7.80
C GLN A 89 6.05 -1.97 -7.49
N ILE A 90 5.93 -3.29 -7.35
CA ILE A 90 4.71 -3.96 -6.90
C ILE A 90 4.91 -4.37 -5.46
N HIS A 91 3.90 -4.10 -4.63
CA HIS A 91 3.91 -4.42 -3.21
C HIS A 91 2.72 -5.30 -2.89
N PHE A 92 2.84 -6.13 -1.85
CA PHE A 92 1.77 -6.98 -1.37
C PHE A 92 1.55 -6.78 0.13
N LEU A 93 0.29 -6.72 0.55
CA LEU A 93 -0.12 -6.62 1.94
C LEU A 93 -1.10 -7.74 2.27
N VAL A 94 -0.68 -8.67 3.12
CA VAL A 94 -1.55 -9.74 3.61
C VAL A 94 -2.55 -9.15 4.61
N SER A 95 -3.84 -9.28 4.31
CA SER A 95 -4.87 -9.07 5.30
C SER A 95 -5.07 -10.35 6.10
N GLY A 96 -5.26 -10.24 7.42
CA GLY A 96 -5.52 -11.39 8.29
C GLY A 96 -6.90 -12.05 8.09
N TYR A 97 -7.56 -11.79 6.95
CA TYR A 97 -8.94 -12.22 6.66
C TYR A 97 -8.98 -13.13 5.44
N PRO A 98 -9.85 -14.15 5.42
CA PRO A 98 -10.09 -14.96 4.23
C PRO A 98 -10.66 -14.15 3.06
N VAL A 99 -10.27 -14.49 1.82
CA VAL A 99 -10.73 -13.81 0.60
C VAL A 99 -12.25 -13.87 0.41
N ASN A 100 -12.87 -14.99 0.78
CA ASN A 100 -14.33 -15.16 0.70
C ASN A 100 -15.10 -14.34 1.74
N MET A 101 -14.41 -13.72 2.70
CA MET A 101 -15.00 -12.83 3.71
C MET A 101 -14.65 -11.35 3.47
N LYS A 102 -14.04 -10.99 2.34
CA LYS A 102 -13.63 -9.61 2.06
C LYS A 102 -14.75 -8.59 2.32
N CYS A 103 -15.96 -8.83 1.82
CA CYS A 103 -17.10 -7.92 2.00
C CYS A 103 -17.46 -7.70 3.49
N ARG A 104 -17.23 -8.69 4.36
CA ARG A 104 -17.50 -8.56 5.80
C ARG A 104 -16.47 -7.69 6.52
N TYR A 105 -15.25 -7.65 6.00
CA TYR A 105 -14.12 -6.94 6.60
C TYR A 105 -13.66 -5.74 5.75
N GLU A 106 -14.50 -5.28 4.82
CA GLU A 106 -14.14 -4.28 3.83
C GLU A 106 -13.62 -2.99 4.46
N GLU A 107 -14.28 -2.49 5.50
CA GLU A 107 -13.83 -1.30 6.22
C GLU A 107 -12.46 -1.49 6.90
N HIS A 108 -12.23 -2.64 7.53
CA HIS A 108 -10.95 -2.95 8.17
C HIS A 108 -9.82 -3.11 7.13
N ILE A 109 -10.13 -3.75 6.00
CA ILE A 109 -9.21 -3.90 4.88
C ILE A 109 -8.87 -2.52 4.29
N ALA A 110 -9.88 -1.69 4.03
CA ALA A 110 -9.71 -0.33 3.50
C ALA A 110 -8.84 0.53 4.43
N LYS A 111 -9.07 0.48 5.74
CA LYS A 111 -8.20 1.14 6.74
C LYS A 111 -6.75 0.63 6.67
N GLY A 112 -6.55 -0.67 6.49
CA GLY A 112 -5.23 -1.26 6.29
C GLY A 112 -4.53 -0.78 5.02
N VAL A 113 -5.27 -0.69 3.91
CA VAL A 113 -4.81 -0.19 2.61
C VAL A 113 -4.37 1.27 2.71
N VAL A 114 -5.23 2.14 3.26
CA VAL A 114 -4.93 3.56 3.45
C VAL A 114 -3.71 3.75 4.35
N LYS A 115 -3.68 3.04 5.49
CA LYS A 115 -2.53 3.06 6.40
C LYS A 115 -1.23 2.67 5.68
N TYR A 116 -1.27 1.61 4.87
CA TYR A 116 -0.09 1.15 4.14
C TYR A 116 0.39 2.16 3.10
N MET A 117 -0.52 2.81 2.38
CA MET A 117 -0.20 3.86 1.41
C MET A 117 0.48 5.07 2.09
N ILE A 118 -0.06 5.52 3.22
CA ILE A 118 0.50 6.63 3.99
C ILE A 118 1.86 6.25 4.58
N MET A 119 1.97 5.08 5.21
CA MET A 119 3.24 4.59 5.77
C MET A 119 4.33 4.50 4.70
N SER A 120 4.00 3.97 3.52
CA SER A 120 4.93 3.85 2.42
C SER A 120 5.40 5.22 1.94
N THR A 121 4.49 6.19 1.88
CA THR A 121 4.78 7.59 1.54
C THR A 121 5.70 8.25 2.56
N ILE A 122 5.42 8.09 3.87
CA ILE A 122 6.27 8.63 4.95
C ILE A 122 7.71 8.15 4.80
N VAL A 123 7.90 6.85 4.53
CA VAL A 123 9.22 6.23 4.38
C VAL A 123 9.89 6.69 3.09
N ALA A 124 9.18 6.64 1.96
CA ALA A 124 9.73 6.97 0.65
C ALA A 124 10.13 8.45 0.54
N CYS A 125 9.29 9.36 1.04
CA CYS A 125 9.51 10.80 1.01
C CYS A 125 10.32 11.32 2.21
N ARG A 126 10.71 10.45 3.15
CA ARG A 126 11.45 10.80 4.37
C ARG A 126 10.78 11.92 5.17
N LEU A 127 9.49 11.77 5.44
CA LEU A 127 8.69 12.70 6.24
C LEU A 127 9.03 12.57 7.74
N ASP A 128 10.28 12.84 8.10
CA ASP A 128 10.87 12.64 9.44
C ASP A 128 10.66 13.84 10.38
N SER A 129 9.88 14.84 9.98
CA SER A 129 9.53 15.98 10.81
C SER A 129 8.22 16.62 10.38
N GLU A 130 7.57 17.30 11.34
CA GLU A 130 6.36 18.09 11.07
C GLU A 130 6.59 19.12 9.95
N LYS A 131 7.77 19.75 9.91
CA LYS A 131 8.12 20.69 8.85
C LYS A 131 8.05 20.04 7.47
N LYS A 132 8.73 18.90 7.27
CA LYS A 132 8.72 18.19 5.98
C LYS A 132 7.34 17.67 5.62
N LEU A 133 6.57 17.18 6.59
CA LEU A 133 5.19 16.77 6.36
C LEU A 133 4.34 17.94 5.87
N LYS A 134 4.47 19.11 6.51
CA LYS A 134 3.75 20.33 6.12
C LYS A 134 4.15 20.82 4.73
N GLU A 135 5.44 20.76 4.39
CA GLU A 135 5.93 21.05 3.05
C GLU A 135 5.33 20.07 2.02
N TYR A 136 5.32 18.77 2.34
CA TYR A 136 4.75 17.74 1.46
C TYR A 136 3.25 17.91 1.18
N ILE A 137 2.45 18.37 2.15
CA ILE A 137 1.00 18.56 1.96
C ILE A 137 0.62 19.93 1.36
N ALA A 138 1.56 20.88 1.27
CA ALA A 138 1.29 22.24 0.83
C ALA A 138 1.49 22.45 -0.68
N ASP A 139 2.20 21.54 -1.34
CA ASP A 139 2.38 21.49 -2.81
C ASP A 139 1.17 20.88 -3.53
#